data_AF-A0A6D2IPQ1-F1
#
_entry.id   AF-A0A6D2IPQ1-F1
#
_cell.length_a   1.000
_cell.length_b   1.000
_cell.length_c   1.000
_cell.angle_alpha   90.00
_cell.angle_beta   90.00
_cell.angle_gamma   90.00
#
_symmetry.space_group_name_H-M   'P 1'
#
loop_
_entity.id
_entity.type
_entity.pdbx_description
1 polymer ?
#
loop_
_entity_poly.entity_id
_entity_poly.type
_entity_poly.pdbx_seq_one_letter_code
_entity_poly.pdbx_strand_id
1 'polypeptide(L)'
;MVGLHDKTDTWVTGEKEMEKVAVEYFSELFTTTSPNDFTDLLDGIPTVISETDNALLTRPALEEEVRAALFLMNPEKAPGPDGMTALFFQK
;
A
#
# COMPACT_ATOMS: atom_id res chain seq x y z
N MET A 1 10.63 -19.93 33.56
CA MET A 1 9.46 -19.27 32.94
C MET A 1 9.96 -18.56 31.70
N VAL A 2 9.36 -18.79 30.53
CA VAL A 2 9.78 -18.16 29.27
C VAL A 2 9.08 -16.81 29.15
N GLY A 3 9.79 -15.79 28.69
CA GLY A 3 9.31 -14.41 28.62
C GLY A 3 10.19 -13.55 27.72
N LEU A 4 9.78 -12.31 27.48
CA LEU A 4 10.52 -11.29 26.72
C LEU A 4 10.63 -10.01 27.54
N HIS A 5 11.69 -9.22 27.33
CA HIS A 5 11.72 -7.84 27.81
C HIS A 5 11.07 -6.93 26.76
N ASP A 6 10.17 -6.05 27.19
CA ASP A 6 9.67 -4.98 26.35
C ASP A 6 10.67 -3.81 26.24
N LYS A 7 10.33 -2.78 25.46
CA LYS A 7 11.18 -1.60 25.26
C LYS A 7 11.46 -0.77 26.52
N THR A 8 10.71 -1.00 27.59
CA THR A 8 10.90 -0.35 28.90
C THR A 8 11.67 -1.24 29.87
N ASP A 9 12.26 -2.34 29.38
CA ASP A 9 12.97 -3.36 30.15
C ASP A 9 12.06 -4.16 31.11
N THR A 10 10.75 -4.15 30.87
CA THR A 10 9.79 -4.91 31.67
C THR A 10 9.69 -6.36 31.18
N TRP A 11 9.87 -7.33 32.08
CA TRP A 11 9.72 -8.75 31.78
C TRP A 11 8.25 -9.15 31.62
N VAL A 12 7.86 -9.53 30.41
CA VAL A 12 6.51 -10.01 30.07
C VAL A 12 6.52 -11.52 29.81
N THR A 13 5.45 -12.20 30.24
CA THR A 13 5.31 -13.66 30.12
C THR A 13 3.96 -14.10 29.56
N GLY A 14 3.02 -13.17 29.38
CA GLY A 14 1.74 -13.43 28.74
C GLY A 14 1.89 -13.58 27.23
N GLU A 15 1.19 -14.54 26.64
CA GLU A 15 1.35 -14.90 25.22
C GLU A 15 1.07 -13.71 24.29
N LYS A 16 -0.01 -12.96 24.53
CA LYS A 16 -0.38 -11.79 23.72
C LYS A 16 0.58 -10.63 23.88
N GLU A 17 1.08 -10.44 25.10
CA GLU A 17 2.06 -9.41 25.42
C GLU A 17 3.40 -9.73 24.75
N MET A 18 3.83 -10.99 24.77
CA MET A 18 5.03 -11.44 24.07
C MET A 18 4.89 -11.34 22.55
N GLU A 19 3.73 -11.68 21.98
CA GLU A 19 3.43 -11.48 20.55
C GLU A 19 3.59 -10.00 20.18
N LYS A 20 2.98 -9.11 20.96
CA LYS A 20 3.09 -7.67 20.76
C LYS A 20 4.54 -7.19 20.84
N VAL A 21 5.30 -7.63 21.84
CA VAL A 21 6.72 -7.27 21.98
C VAL A 21 7.53 -7.73 20.76
N ALA A 22 7.30 -8.95 20.26
CA ALA A 22 7.98 -9.44 19.07
C ALA A 22 7.62 -8.61 17.82
N VAL A 23 6.34 -8.30 17.62
CA VAL A 23 5.88 -7.48 16.49
C VAL A 23 6.46 -6.08 16.55
N GLU A 24 6.40 -5.42 17.72
CA GLU A 24 6.97 -4.08 17.91
C GLU A 24 8.47 -4.07 17.64
N TYR A 25 9.21 -5.04 18.20
CA TYR A 25 10.65 -5.16 18.00
C TYR A 25 11.04 -5.28 16.53
N PHE A 26 10.43 -6.22 15.79
CA PHE A 26 10.76 -6.40 14.38
C PHE A 26 10.24 -5.26 13.51
N SER A 27 9.09 -4.67 13.86
CA SER A 27 8.59 -3.48 13.16
C SER A 27 9.57 -2.32 13.29
N GLU A 28 10.09 -2.05 14.49
CA GLU A 28 11.10 -1.02 14.72
C GLU A 28 12.43 -1.37 14.04
N LEU A 29 12.89 -2.61 14.14
CA LEU A 29 14.14 -3.07 13.52
C LEU A 29 14.15 -2.90 11.99
N PHE A 30 13.01 -3.14 11.35
CA PHE A 30 12.85 -3.04 9.90
C PHE A 30 12.27 -1.71 9.43
N THR A 31 12.02 -0.75 10.33
CA THR A 31 11.58 0.61 9.96
C THR A 31 12.77 1.56 9.97
N THR A 32 13.11 2.11 8.80
CA THR A 32 14.12 3.17 8.71
C THR A 32 13.61 4.45 9.37
N THR A 33 14.38 5.02 10.30
CA THR A 33 13.99 6.21 11.06
C THR A 33 14.22 7.53 10.32
N SER A 34 15.24 7.57 9.46
CA SER A 34 15.59 8.73 8.61
C SER A 34 16.27 8.24 7.32
N PRO A 35 15.52 7.78 6.32
CA PRO A 35 16.11 7.38 5.05
C PRO A 35 16.67 8.62 4.34
N ASN A 36 17.99 8.71 4.24
CA ASN A 36 18.66 9.76 3.48
C ASN A 36 19.48 9.09 2.38
N ASP A 37 19.37 9.65 1.17
CA ASP A 37 20.22 9.37 0.02
C ASP A 37 20.26 7.89 -0.44
N PHE A 38 19.35 7.55 -1.35
CA PHE A 38 19.35 6.25 -2.06
C PHE A 38 20.11 6.31 -3.40
N THR A 39 20.86 7.39 -3.67
CA THR A 39 21.47 7.60 -4.99
C THR A 39 22.37 6.42 -5.39
N ASP A 40 23.21 5.94 -4.46
CA ASP A 40 24.09 4.79 -4.70
C ASP A 40 23.33 3.48 -4.94
N LEU A 41 22.19 3.27 -4.26
CA LEU A 41 21.36 2.08 -4.44
C LEU A 41 20.66 2.09 -5.80
N LEU A 42 20.23 3.29 -6.25
CA LEU A 42 19.44 3.48 -7.46
C LEU A 42 20.30 3.64 -8.72
N ASP A 43 21.63 3.81 -8.61
CA ASP A 43 22.54 4.02 -9.75
C ASP A 43 22.44 2.94 -10.83
N GLY A 44 22.15 1.68 -10.44
CA GLY A 44 21.94 0.56 -11.36
C GLY A 44 20.52 0.42 -11.91
N ILE A 45 19.57 1.25 -11.46
CA ILE A 45 18.15 1.15 -11.81
C ILE A 45 17.82 2.26 -12.81
N PRO A 46 17.48 1.93 -14.07
CA PRO A 46 17.14 2.95 -15.04
C PRO A 46 15.83 3.67 -14.68
N THR A 47 15.85 4.99 -14.72
CA THR A 47 14.64 5.81 -14.62
C THR A 47 13.84 5.70 -15.91
N VAL A 48 12.72 4.98 -15.87
CA VAL A 48 11.83 4.77 -17.03
C VAL A 48 10.54 5.60 -16.97
N ILE A 49 10.22 6.17 -15.81
CA ILE A 49 9.05 7.04 -15.61
C ILE A 49 9.56 8.48 -15.67
N SER A 50 9.10 9.25 -16.66
CA SER A 50 9.43 10.66 -16.72
C SER A 50 8.68 11.45 -15.63
N GLU A 51 9.14 12.67 -15.34
CA GLU A 51 8.40 13.55 -14.41
C GLU A 51 6.95 13.80 -14.87
N THR A 52 6.73 13.87 -16.18
CA THR A 52 5.40 14.03 -16.76
C THR A 52 4.54 12.79 -16.54
N ASP A 53 5.08 11.59 -16.73
CA ASP A 53 4.38 10.34 -16.46
C ASP A 53 4.04 10.24 -14.97
N ASN A 54 4.98 10.57 -14.09
CA ASN A 54 4.75 10.55 -12.66
C ASN A 54 3.65 11.54 -12.25
N ALA A 55 3.66 12.77 -12.78
CA ALA A 55 2.60 13.74 -12.54
C ALA A 55 1.24 13.26 -13.05
N LEU A 56 1.20 12.59 -14.21
CA LEU A 56 -0.01 12.02 -14.78
C LEU A 56 -0.54 10.84 -13.95
N LEU A 57 0.32 9.99 -13.41
CA LEU A 57 -0.04 8.79 -12.64
C LEU A 57 -0.43 9.10 -11.19
N THR A 58 0.09 10.20 -10.63
CA THR A 58 -0.12 10.57 -9.22
C THR A 58 -1.21 11.64 -9.01
N ARG A 59 -1.72 12.25 -10.08
CA ARG A 59 -2.82 13.23 -9.95
C ARG A 59 -4.14 12.54 -9.57
N PRO A 60 -5.08 13.30 -8.96
CA PRO A 60 -6.44 12.82 -8.77
C PRO A 60 -7.10 12.40 -10.08
N ALA A 61 -7.86 11.32 -10.03
CA ALA A 61 -8.72 10.89 -11.14
C ALA A 61 -9.81 11.94 -11.38
N LEU A 62 -10.07 12.22 -12.65
CA LEU A 62 -11.13 13.14 -13.07
C LEU A 62 -12.42 12.37 -13.36
N GLU A 63 -13.56 13.03 -13.16
CA GLU A 63 -14.87 12.46 -13.49
C GLU A 63 -14.96 12.02 -14.97
N GLU A 64 -14.36 12.81 -15.87
CA GLU A 64 -14.31 12.51 -17.30
C GLU A 64 -13.57 11.20 -17.60
N GLU A 65 -12.50 10.91 -16.88
CA GLU A 65 -11.74 9.67 -17.03
C GLU A 65 -12.52 8.47 -16.53
N VAL A 66 -13.17 8.62 -15.38
CA VAL A 66 -14.05 7.58 -14.82
C VAL A 66 -15.18 7.28 -15.80
N ARG A 67 -15.82 8.33 -16.35
CA ARG A 67 -16.87 8.19 -17.36
C ARG A 67 -16.35 7.53 -18.62
N ALA A 68 -15.22 7.97 -19.17
CA ALA A 68 -14.64 7.37 -20.37
C ALA A 68 -14.32 5.88 -20.14
N ALA A 69 -13.64 5.56 -19.04
CA ALA A 69 -13.32 4.18 -18.68
C ALA A 69 -14.56 3.30 -18.53
N LEU A 70 -15.61 3.83 -17.88
CA LEU A 70 -16.87 3.13 -17.72
C LEU A 70 -17.55 2.82 -19.06
N PHE A 71 -17.59 3.78 -19.99
CA PHE A 71 -18.20 3.59 -21.30
C PHE A 71 -17.37 2.73 -22.27
N LEU A 72 -16.08 2.50 -21.97
CA LEU A 72 -15.24 1.51 -22.67
C LEU A 72 -15.52 0.07 -22.23
N MET A 73 -16.21 -0.15 -21.11
CA MET A 73 -16.53 -1.49 -20.62
C MET A 73 -17.67 -2.13 -21.44
N ASN A 74 -17.61 -3.44 -21.64
CA ASN A 74 -18.74 -4.18 -22.20
C ASN A 74 -19.95 -4.08 -21.23
N PRO A 75 -21.13 -3.62 -21.68
CA PRO A 75 -22.30 -3.43 -20.82
C PRO A 75 -22.76 -4.70 -20.09
N GLU A 76 -22.55 -5.88 -20.69
CA GLU A 76 -22.97 -7.19 -20.18
C GLU A 76 -21.88 -7.92 -19.39
N LYS A 77 -20.78 -7.25 -19.05
CA LYS A 77 -19.72 -7.87 -18.24
C LYS A 77 -20.29 -8.34 -16.88
N ALA A 78 -19.76 -9.46 -16.40
CA ALA A 78 -20.22 -10.08 -15.16
C ALA A 78 -20.25 -9.08 -13.99
N PRO A 79 -21.31 -9.11 -13.16
CA PRO A 79 -21.49 -8.15 -12.08
C PRO A 79 -20.45 -8.34 -10.96
N GLY A 80 -20.20 -7.27 -10.22
CA GLY A 80 -19.42 -7.32 -8.99
C GLY A 80 -20.22 -7.93 -7.82
N PRO A 81 -19.68 -7.89 -6.60
CA PRO A 81 -20.39 -8.30 -5.38
C PRO A 81 -21.69 -7.52 -5.12
N ASP A 82 -21.87 -6.36 -5.77
CA ASP A 82 -23.08 -5.53 -5.74
C ASP A 82 -24.21 -6.04 -6.64
N GLY A 83 -23.94 -7.02 -7.52
CA GLY A 83 -24.91 -7.57 -8.47
C GLY A 83 -25.21 -6.67 -9.67
N MET A 84 -24.53 -5.53 -9.84
CA MET A 84 -24.79 -4.58 -10.93
C MET A 84 -23.81 -4.79 -12.08
N THR A 85 -24.30 -4.75 -13.32
CA THR A 85 -23.45 -4.75 -14.52
C THR A 85 -23.07 -3.32 -14.91
N ALA A 86 -22.05 -3.18 -15.77
CA ALA A 86 -21.62 -1.86 -16.27
C ALA A 86 -22.76 -1.08 -16.95
N LEU A 87 -23.71 -1.79 -17.60
CA LEU A 87 -24.88 -1.19 -18.25
C LEU A 87 -25.71 -0.30 -17.32
N PHE A 88 -25.76 -0.61 -16.02
CA PHE A 88 -26.51 0.21 -15.05
C PHE A 88 -25.95 1.64 -14.97
N PHE A 89 -24.64 1.79 -15.06
CA PHE A 89 -23.94 3.07 -14.90
C PHE A 89 -23.67 3.79 -16.24
N GLN A 90 -23.84 3.11 -17.37
CA GLN A 90 -23.62 3.65 -18.73
C GLN A 90 -24.85 4.41 -19.31
N LYS A 91 -25.85 4.73 -18.49
CA LYS A 91 -27.06 5.45 -18.92
C LYS A 91 -26.95 6.96 -18.78
#